data_AF-G7YJH4-F1
#
_entry.id   AF-G7YJH4-F1
#
_cell.length_a   1.000
_cell.length_b   1.000
_cell.length_c   1.000
_cell.angle_alpha   90.00
_cell.angle_beta   90.00
_cell.angle_gamma   90.00
#
_symmetry.space_group_name_H-M   'P 1'
#
loop_
_entity.id
_entity.type
_entity.pdbx_description
1 polymer ?
#
loop_
_entity_poly.entity_id
_entity_poly.type
_entity_poly.pdbx_seq_one_letter_code
_entity_poly.pdbx_strand_id
1 'polypeptide(L)'
;MKTITEGSILGMGNPLLDLMVKVGSDVHDRYNLKKDDAILADEHHMPLYDEISKDPNVEYAAGGATLNTMRMIQWILKDPHRCTYIGCIAADEAGDRLRKECENVKLCTRFEVTKSGASTGKCAVLVYGKYRSLVTHLGAAKELTIDHIFKRETWQSIENAYAYYLAVSAHLFKWSISLSRGLPPRRVLKVS
;
A
#
# COMPACT_ATOMS: atom_id res chain seq x y z
N MET A 1 -8.21 -15.99 26.30
CA MET A 1 -7.91 -15.41 24.97
C MET A 1 -6.66 -14.54 25.14
N LYS A 2 -5.62 -14.66 24.31
CA LYS A 2 -4.49 -13.72 24.38
C LYS A 2 -5.01 -12.32 24.05
N THR A 3 -4.77 -11.35 24.93
CA THR A 3 -5.02 -9.93 24.67
C THR A 3 -4.14 -9.47 23.51
N ILE A 4 -4.72 -8.68 22.60
CA ILE A 4 -3.96 -8.09 21.47
C ILE A 4 -3.13 -6.94 22.04
N THR A 5 -1.82 -7.17 22.19
CA THR A 5 -0.88 -6.15 22.66
C THR A 5 -0.47 -5.22 21.52
N GLU A 6 0.20 -4.11 21.82
CA GLU A 6 0.73 -3.20 20.81
C GLU A 6 1.62 -3.95 19.80
N GLY A 7 1.47 -3.60 18.51
CA GLY A 7 2.22 -4.20 17.41
C GLY A 7 1.97 -5.68 17.15
N SER A 8 0.90 -6.27 17.68
CA SER A 8 0.60 -7.71 17.53
C SER A 8 0.29 -8.14 16.09
N ILE A 9 -0.14 -7.22 15.23
CA ILE A 9 -0.50 -7.50 13.84
C ILE A 9 0.38 -6.66 12.94
N LEU A 10 1.06 -7.30 11.98
CA LEU A 10 1.95 -6.61 11.06
C LEU A 10 1.50 -6.80 9.61
N GLY A 11 1.43 -5.68 8.88
CA GLY A 11 1.28 -5.66 7.45
C GLY A 11 2.54 -5.15 6.78
N MET A 12 2.88 -5.71 5.63
CA MET A 12 3.89 -5.13 4.74
C MET A 12 3.37 -5.14 3.30
N GLY A 13 3.59 -4.04 2.58
CA GLY A 13 3.08 -3.91 1.23
C GLY A 13 3.44 -2.60 0.56
N ASN A 14 2.70 -2.31 -0.50
CA ASN A 14 2.90 -1.12 -1.33
C ASN A 14 1.93 -0.02 -0.87
N PRO A 15 2.40 1.01 -0.15
CA PRO A 15 1.56 2.16 0.17
C PRO A 15 1.38 3.01 -1.09
N LEU A 16 0.13 3.30 -1.46
CA LEU A 16 -0.21 4.00 -2.70
C LEU A 16 -1.18 5.15 -2.39
N LEU A 17 -1.05 6.27 -3.09
CA LEU A 17 -2.08 7.30 -3.12
C LEU A 17 -3.09 6.96 -4.23
N ASP A 18 -4.34 6.72 -3.86
CA ASP A 18 -5.42 6.48 -4.82
C ASP A 18 -5.97 7.81 -5.32
N LEU A 19 -6.05 7.97 -6.65
CA LEU A 19 -6.71 9.07 -7.36
C LEU A 19 -8.00 8.52 -7.97
N MET A 20 -9.12 8.82 -7.35
CA MET A 20 -10.44 8.31 -7.73
C MET A 20 -11.20 9.37 -8.52
N VAL A 21 -11.63 9.03 -9.73
CA VAL A 21 -12.38 9.95 -10.59
C VAL A 21 -13.41 9.20 -11.42
N LYS A 22 -14.55 9.84 -11.69
CA LYS A 22 -15.54 9.34 -12.66
C LYS A 22 -15.11 9.72 -14.07
N VAL A 23 -15.04 8.74 -14.96
CA VAL A 23 -14.59 8.96 -16.34
C VAL A 23 -15.61 8.46 -17.36
N GLY A 24 -15.51 8.97 -18.59
CA GLY A 24 -16.20 8.42 -19.75
C GLY A 24 -15.52 7.17 -20.29
N SER A 25 -16.18 6.51 -21.24
CA SER A 25 -15.61 5.35 -21.94
C SER A 25 -14.37 5.72 -22.76
N ASP A 26 -14.24 6.98 -23.16
CA ASP A 26 -13.12 7.51 -23.93
C ASP A 26 -11.76 7.33 -23.21
N VAL A 27 -11.72 7.46 -21.89
CA VAL A 27 -10.50 7.21 -21.10
C VAL A 27 -10.13 5.72 -21.14
N HIS A 28 -11.13 4.84 -21.00
CA HIS A 28 -10.89 3.40 -21.10
C HIS A 28 -10.35 2.99 -22.46
N ASP A 29 -10.91 3.57 -23.54
CA ASP A 29 -10.49 3.26 -24.91
C ASP A 29 -9.07 3.78 -25.18
N ARG A 30 -8.75 5.02 -24.76
CA ARG A 30 -7.41 5.62 -24.95
C ARG A 30 -6.30 4.85 -24.25
N TYR A 31 -6.55 4.38 -23.04
CA TYR A 31 -5.56 3.66 -22.23
C TYR A 31 -5.75 2.14 -22.27
N ASN A 32 -6.60 1.61 -23.16
CA ASN A 32 -6.86 0.18 -23.34
C ASN A 32 -7.23 -0.55 -22.03
N LEU A 33 -8.11 0.05 -21.24
CA LEU A 33 -8.46 -0.42 -19.90
C LEU A 33 -9.72 -1.27 -19.90
N LYS A 34 -9.58 -2.51 -19.43
CA LYS A 34 -10.72 -3.42 -19.21
C LYS A 34 -11.47 -3.03 -17.96
N LYS A 35 -12.80 -3.24 -17.99
CA LYS A 35 -13.68 -3.05 -16.83
C LYS A 35 -13.32 -4.03 -15.71
N ASP A 36 -13.33 -3.55 -14.46
CA ASP A 36 -13.03 -4.34 -13.25
C ASP A 36 -11.64 -4.99 -13.26
N ASP A 37 -10.68 -4.37 -13.96
CA ASP A 37 -9.31 -4.86 -14.08
C ASP A 37 -8.34 -4.01 -13.25
N ALA A 38 -7.21 -4.61 -12.88
CA ALA A 38 -6.14 -3.97 -12.13
C ALA A 38 -4.78 -4.26 -12.78
N ILE A 39 -4.16 -3.21 -13.33
CA ILE A 39 -2.91 -3.32 -14.09
C ILE A 39 -1.80 -2.47 -13.46
N LEU A 40 -0.56 -2.83 -13.78
CA LEU A 40 0.59 -1.96 -13.55
C LEU A 40 0.74 -1.00 -14.73
N ALA A 41 1.00 0.27 -14.43
CA ALA A 41 1.25 1.29 -15.42
C ALA A 41 2.57 1.03 -16.17
N ASP A 42 2.53 1.19 -17.49
CA ASP A 42 3.70 1.37 -18.35
C ASP A 42 3.78 2.85 -18.81
N GLU A 43 4.71 3.17 -19.71
CA GLU A 43 4.92 4.52 -20.23
C GLU A 43 3.66 5.12 -20.89
N HIS A 44 2.85 4.30 -21.58
CA HIS A 44 1.61 4.73 -22.23
C HIS A 44 0.57 5.22 -21.20
N HIS A 45 0.60 4.69 -19.99
CA HIS A 45 -0.34 5.04 -18.92
C HIS A 45 0.11 6.26 -18.12
N MET A 46 1.35 6.74 -18.23
CA MET A 46 1.86 7.82 -17.37
C MET A 46 1.11 9.16 -17.52
N PRO A 47 0.68 9.58 -18.72
CA PRO A 47 -0.11 10.81 -18.89
C PRO A 47 -1.47 10.79 -18.17
N LEU A 48 -2.03 9.59 -17.89
CA LEU A 48 -3.33 9.43 -17.22
C LEU A 48 -3.39 10.17 -15.88
N TYR A 49 -2.32 10.13 -15.08
CA TYR A 49 -2.32 10.73 -13.76
C TYR A 49 -2.40 12.26 -13.81
N ASP A 50 -1.77 12.88 -14.80
CA ASP A 50 -1.82 14.33 -15.01
C ASP A 50 -3.15 14.76 -15.63
N GLU A 51 -3.79 13.88 -16.39
CA GLU A 51 -5.12 14.08 -16.95
C GLU A 51 -6.19 14.08 -15.85
N ILE A 52 -6.24 13.03 -15.03
CA ILE A 52 -7.26 12.88 -13.99
C ILE A 52 -7.10 13.83 -12.81
N SER A 53 -5.87 14.25 -12.50
CA SER A 53 -5.62 15.20 -11.41
C SER A 53 -6.13 16.62 -11.70
N LYS A 54 -6.46 16.92 -12.97
CA LYS A 54 -7.08 18.19 -13.37
C LYS A 54 -8.59 18.19 -13.21
N ASP A 55 -9.22 17.03 -12.99
CA ASP A 55 -10.65 16.97 -12.74
C ASP A 55 -10.96 17.58 -11.37
N PRO A 56 -11.86 18.58 -11.26
CA PRO A 56 -12.18 19.21 -9.97
C PRO A 56 -12.86 18.25 -8.97
N ASN A 57 -13.36 17.11 -9.43
CA ASN A 57 -14.00 16.09 -8.61
C ASN A 57 -13.07 14.90 -8.29
N VAL A 58 -11.77 14.99 -8.63
CA VAL A 58 -10.82 13.95 -8.26
C VAL A 58 -10.73 13.84 -6.74
N GLU A 59 -10.94 12.64 -6.24
CA GLU A 59 -10.81 12.31 -4.83
C GLU A 59 -9.46 11.62 -4.59
N TYR A 60 -8.81 11.98 -3.49
CA TYR A 60 -7.53 11.40 -3.10
C TYR A 60 -7.70 10.61 -1.80
N ALA A 61 -7.22 9.37 -1.77
CA ALA A 61 -7.29 8.53 -0.58
C ALA A 61 -6.00 7.75 -0.34
N ALA A 62 -5.71 7.46 0.92
CA ALA A 62 -4.67 6.49 1.25
C ALA A 62 -5.12 5.09 0.83
N GLY A 63 -4.32 4.46 -0.03
CA GLY A 63 -4.61 3.19 -0.68
C GLY A 63 -3.47 2.20 -0.60
N GLY A 64 -3.59 1.16 -1.43
CA GLY A 64 -2.74 -0.04 -1.38
C GLY A 64 -3.37 -1.17 -0.57
N ALA A 65 -3.39 -2.37 -1.14
CA ALA A 65 -4.15 -3.51 -0.62
C ALA A 65 -3.81 -3.85 0.84
N THR A 66 -2.53 -4.05 1.16
CA THR A 66 -2.09 -4.30 2.55
C THR A 66 -2.45 -3.12 3.45
N LEU A 67 -2.23 -1.88 3.02
CA LEU A 67 -2.48 -0.72 3.85
C LEU A 67 -3.98 -0.58 4.20
N ASN A 68 -4.86 -0.80 3.22
CA ASN A 68 -6.30 -0.79 3.41
C ASN A 68 -6.73 -1.84 4.45
N THR A 69 -6.23 -3.07 4.35
CA THR A 69 -6.50 -4.13 5.33
C THR A 69 -6.01 -3.75 6.73
N MET A 70 -4.78 -3.24 6.86
CA MET A 70 -4.22 -2.87 8.17
C MET A 70 -4.95 -1.69 8.81
N ARG A 71 -5.31 -0.66 8.03
CA ARG A 71 -6.13 0.46 8.50
C ARG A 71 -7.51 -0.01 8.96
N MET A 72 -8.13 -0.94 8.23
CA MET A 72 -9.43 -1.51 8.60
C MET A 72 -9.33 -2.34 9.89
N ILE A 73 -8.33 -3.23 10.02
CA ILE A 73 -8.14 -4.02 11.25
C ILE A 73 -7.94 -3.08 12.44
N GLN A 74 -7.07 -2.08 12.30
CA GLN A 74 -6.82 -1.09 13.35
C GLN A 74 -8.09 -0.33 13.74
N TRP A 75 -8.92 0.04 12.76
CA TRP A 75 -10.21 0.69 12.99
C TRP A 75 -11.22 -0.21 13.72
N ILE A 76 -11.31 -1.50 13.35
CA ILE A 76 -12.20 -2.48 14.00
C ILE A 76 -11.80 -2.68 15.47
N LEU A 77 -10.50 -2.77 15.75
CA LEU A 77 -9.99 -3.02 17.10
C LEU A 77 -10.27 -1.85 18.06
N LYS A 78 -10.37 -0.62 17.55
CA LYS A 78 -10.61 0.62 18.32
C LYS A 78 -9.60 0.92 19.45
N ASP A 79 -8.58 0.09 19.61
CA ASP A 79 -7.47 0.26 20.54
C ASP A 79 -6.23 0.70 19.75
N PRO A 80 -5.59 1.84 20.07
CA PRO A 80 -4.45 2.36 19.33
C PRO A 80 -3.30 1.34 19.17
N HIS A 81 -2.56 1.45 18.07
CA HIS A 81 -1.24 0.84 17.90
C HIS A 81 -1.20 -0.69 17.99
N ARG A 82 -2.33 -1.39 17.79
CA ARG A 82 -2.36 -2.86 17.71
C ARG A 82 -1.73 -3.38 16.42
N CYS A 83 -1.75 -2.53 15.39
CA CYS A 83 -1.25 -2.84 14.07
C CYS A 83 0.02 -2.04 13.74
N THR A 84 0.94 -2.66 13.00
CA THR A 84 2.09 -2.01 12.38
C THR A 84 2.09 -2.23 10.88
N TYR A 85 2.39 -1.19 10.10
CA TYR A 85 2.54 -1.26 8.65
C TYR A 85 3.97 -0.93 8.21
N ILE A 86 4.56 -1.76 7.34
CA ILE A 86 5.85 -1.53 6.70
C ILE A 86 5.65 -1.29 5.20
N GLY A 87 6.30 -0.27 4.64
CA GLY A 87 6.28 0.04 3.22
C GLY A 87 7.31 1.10 2.86
N CYS A 88 7.40 1.48 1.59
CA CYS A 88 8.29 2.54 1.13
C CYS A 88 7.49 3.67 0.44
N ILE A 89 7.80 4.91 0.80
CA ILE A 89 7.23 6.15 0.25
C ILE A 89 8.36 7.08 -0.19
N ALA A 90 8.03 8.19 -0.83
CA ALA A 90 8.95 9.29 -1.06
C ALA A 90 8.74 10.43 -0.05
N ALA A 91 9.71 11.35 0.01
CA ALA A 91 9.58 12.60 0.75
C ALA A 91 8.79 13.62 -0.09
N ASP A 92 7.51 13.34 -0.32
CA ASP A 92 6.59 14.17 -1.10
C ASP A 92 5.21 14.28 -0.42
N GLU A 93 4.35 15.15 -0.95
CA GLU A 93 3.01 15.41 -0.40
C GLU A 93 2.15 14.13 -0.30
N ALA A 94 2.29 13.24 -1.28
CA ALA A 94 1.60 11.95 -1.30
C ALA A 94 2.08 11.06 -0.14
N GLY A 95 3.39 10.98 0.11
CA GLY A 95 3.97 10.25 1.23
C GLY A 95 3.54 10.81 2.58
N ASP A 96 3.52 12.14 2.72
CA ASP A 96 3.05 12.81 3.94
C ASP A 96 1.57 12.55 4.20
N ARG A 97 0.74 12.58 3.15
CA ARG A 97 -0.68 12.23 3.25
C ARG A 97 -0.88 10.79 3.69
N LEU A 98 -0.14 9.83 3.14
CA LEU A 98 -0.21 8.42 3.57
C LEU A 98 0.16 8.25 5.03
N ARG A 99 1.22 8.94 5.48
CA ARG A 99 1.62 8.94 6.90
C ARG A 99 0.52 9.50 7.79
N LYS A 100 -0.06 10.65 7.43
CA LYS A 100 -1.15 11.29 8.19
C LYS A 100 -2.40 10.41 8.26
N GLU A 101 -2.77 9.76 7.18
CA GLU A 101 -3.93 8.86 7.14
C GLU A 101 -3.76 7.59 7.99
N CYS A 102 -2.52 7.10 8.14
CA CYS A 102 -2.21 6.03 9.09
C CYS A 102 -2.31 6.52 10.53
N GLU A 103 -1.79 7.71 10.82
CA GLU A 103 -1.83 8.32 12.16
C GLU A 103 -3.26 8.62 12.60
N ASN A 104 -4.12 9.10 11.69
CA ASN A 104 -5.54 9.36 11.96
C ASN A 104 -6.28 8.12 12.51
N VAL A 105 -5.90 6.93 12.08
CA VAL A 105 -6.45 5.65 12.58
C VAL A 105 -5.57 5.01 13.66
N LYS A 106 -4.50 5.67 14.09
CA LYS A 106 -3.54 5.19 15.11
C LYS A 106 -2.86 3.87 14.70
N LEU A 107 -2.55 3.75 13.41
CA LEU A 107 -1.77 2.65 12.85
C LEU A 107 -0.28 2.99 12.92
N CYS A 108 0.51 2.16 13.60
CA CYS A 108 1.97 2.33 13.62
C CYS A 108 2.54 2.14 12.21
N THR A 109 3.48 2.99 11.80
CA THR A 109 4.12 2.88 10.49
C THR A 109 5.64 2.80 10.59
N ARG A 110 6.24 1.97 9.74
CA ARG A 110 7.68 1.84 9.52
C ARG A 110 7.98 2.10 8.05
N PHE A 111 7.65 3.31 7.60
CA PHE A 111 7.94 3.73 6.23
C PHE A 111 9.43 3.91 6.01
N GLU A 112 9.96 3.26 4.98
CA GLU A 112 11.18 3.69 4.33
C GLU A 112 10.89 4.92 3.47
N VAL A 113 11.82 5.86 3.43
CA VAL A 113 11.76 7.01 2.54
C VAL A 113 12.83 6.81 1.48
N THR A 114 12.43 6.66 0.22
CA THR A 114 13.37 6.45 -0.88
C THR A 114 14.28 7.66 -1.11
N LYS A 115 15.49 7.39 -1.61
CA LYS A 115 16.51 8.37 -2.01
C LYS A 115 16.76 8.39 -3.52
N SER A 116 16.05 7.58 -4.31
CA SER A 116 16.27 7.44 -5.76
C SER A 116 15.77 8.62 -6.59
N GLY A 117 14.93 9.47 -6.00
CA GLY A 117 14.16 10.50 -6.72
C GLY A 117 12.81 10.02 -7.25
N ALA A 118 12.45 8.74 -7.06
CA ALA A 118 11.10 8.25 -7.37
C ALA A 118 10.04 8.93 -6.49
N SER A 119 8.87 9.24 -7.06
CA SER A 119 7.71 9.73 -6.30
C SER A 119 7.05 8.59 -5.52
N THR A 120 6.25 8.93 -4.51
CA THR A 120 5.36 7.98 -3.85
C THR A 120 4.46 7.29 -4.89
N GLY A 121 4.18 6.00 -4.67
CA GLY A 121 3.34 5.22 -5.56
C GLY A 121 1.92 5.75 -5.61
N LYS A 122 1.26 5.60 -6.75
CA LYS A 122 -0.10 6.09 -7.00
C LYS A 122 -0.93 5.08 -7.78
N CYS A 123 -2.23 5.09 -7.56
CA CYS A 123 -3.20 4.27 -8.27
C CYS A 123 -4.29 5.15 -8.85
N ALA A 124 -4.47 5.15 -10.17
CA ALA A 124 -5.64 5.76 -10.79
C ALA A 124 -6.80 4.78 -10.67
N VAL A 125 -7.87 5.19 -10.00
CA VAL A 125 -9.09 4.43 -9.80
C VAL A 125 -10.19 5.07 -10.65
N LEU A 126 -10.39 4.50 -11.83
CA LEU A 126 -11.29 5.04 -12.84
C LEU A 126 -12.66 4.42 -12.69
N VAL A 127 -13.65 5.25 -12.37
CA VAL A 127 -15.04 4.82 -12.18
C VAL A 127 -15.84 5.09 -13.44
N TYR A 128 -16.24 4.03 -14.14
CA TYR A 128 -17.12 4.09 -15.31
C TYR A 128 -18.43 3.35 -15.05
N GLY A 129 -19.49 4.09 -14.79
CA GLY A 129 -20.78 3.53 -14.35
C GLY A 129 -20.62 2.77 -13.03
N LYS A 130 -20.75 1.44 -13.07
CA LYS A 130 -20.55 0.55 -11.92
C LYS A 130 -19.16 -0.08 -11.84
N TYR A 131 -18.36 0.08 -12.89
CA TYR A 131 -17.07 -0.57 -13.07
C TYR A 131 -15.95 0.26 -12.47
N ARG A 132 -14.90 -0.41 -11.97
CA ARG A 132 -13.67 0.24 -11.49
C ARG A 132 -12.45 -0.36 -12.16
N SER A 133 -11.67 0.44 -12.87
CA SER A 133 -10.39 0.00 -13.44
C SER A 133 -9.25 0.68 -12.72
N LEU A 134 -8.28 -0.11 -12.27
CA LEU A 134 -7.15 0.34 -11.46
C LEU A 134 -5.88 0.32 -12.29
N VAL A 135 -5.19 1.46 -12.37
CA VAL A 135 -3.91 1.59 -13.06
C VAL A 135 -2.88 2.04 -12.04
N THR A 136 -1.93 1.17 -11.72
CA THR A 136 -1.00 1.36 -10.59
C THR A 136 0.41 1.70 -11.05
N HIS A 137 0.92 2.86 -10.65
CA HIS A 137 2.33 3.21 -10.75
C HIS A 137 2.99 3.05 -9.37
N LEU A 138 3.83 2.02 -9.22
CA LEU A 138 4.39 1.66 -7.92
C LEU A 138 5.31 2.74 -7.32
N GLY A 139 5.97 3.56 -8.14
CA GLY A 139 6.88 4.61 -7.64
C GLY A 139 7.88 4.07 -6.60
N ALA A 140 8.02 4.77 -5.49
CA ALA A 140 8.85 4.40 -4.34
C ALA A 140 8.49 3.05 -3.70
N ALA A 141 7.25 2.57 -3.83
CA ALA A 141 6.80 1.35 -3.15
C ALA A 141 7.57 0.10 -3.58
N LYS A 142 8.10 0.06 -4.81
CA LYS A 142 8.94 -1.04 -5.31
C LYS A 142 10.37 -1.03 -4.77
N GLU A 143 10.76 0.02 -4.05
CA GLU A 143 12.13 0.28 -3.61
C GLU A 143 12.34 -0.02 -2.11
N LEU A 144 11.37 -0.69 -1.47
CA LEU A 144 11.54 -1.18 -0.10
C LEU A 144 12.77 -2.11 -0.02
N THR A 145 13.73 -1.77 0.85
CA THR A 145 15.03 -2.44 0.94
C THR A 145 15.10 -3.42 2.10
N ILE A 146 16.02 -4.39 1.97
CA ILE A 146 16.24 -5.42 3.00
C ILE A 146 16.92 -4.80 4.22
N ASP A 147 17.76 -3.79 3.98
CA ASP A 147 18.42 -3.01 5.02
C ASP A 147 17.39 -2.33 5.91
N HIS A 148 16.32 -1.76 5.34
CA HIS A 148 15.25 -1.17 6.14
C HIS A 148 14.46 -2.20 6.94
N ILE A 149 14.29 -3.42 6.43
CA ILE A 149 13.68 -4.54 7.19
C ILE A 149 14.55 -4.93 8.38
N PHE A 150 15.87 -4.99 8.21
CA PHE A 150 16.82 -5.35 9.25
C PHE A 150 17.23 -4.19 10.17
N LYS A 151 16.82 -2.94 9.90
CA LYS A 151 16.94 -1.85 10.87
C LYS A 151 16.28 -2.27 12.18
N ARG A 152 16.95 -1.96 13.30
CA ARG A 152 16.58 -2.42 14.64
C ARG A 152 15.11 -2.17 14.97
N GLU A 153 14.59 -0.98 14.69
CA GLU A 153 13.21 -0.62 15.04
C GLU A 153 12.16 -1.34 14.16
N THR A 154 12.48 -1.56 12.89
CA THR A 154 11.64 -2.31 11.96
C THR A 154 11.62 -3.79 12.35
N TRP A 155 12.80 -4.37 12.57
CA TRP A 155 12.96 -5.77 12.96
C TRP A 155 12.28 -6.06 14.31
N GLN A 156 12.40 -5.18 15.30
CA GLN A 156 11.70 -5.31 16.57
C GLN A 156 10.17 -5.33 16.38
N SER A 157 9.64 -4.57 15.41
CA SER A 157 8.20 -4.60 15.09
C SER A 157 7.79 -5.95 14.49
N ILE A 158 8.69 -6.58 13.72
CA ILE A 158 8.50 -7.93 13.19
C ILE A 158 8.51 -8.96 14.32
N GLU A 159 9.52 -8.95 15.20
CA GLU A 159 9.62 -9.90 16.32
C GLU A 159 8.43 -9.81 17.28
N ASN A 160 7.93 -8.60 17.52
CA ASN A 160 6.77 -8.35 18.39
C ASN A 160 5.47 -8.89 17.79
N ALA A 161 5.36 -8.98 16.46
CA ALA A 161 4.13 -9.37 15.80
C ALA A 161 3.79 -10.86 16.00
N TYR A 162 2.49 -11.12 16.20
CA TYR A 162 1.93 -12.47 16.30
C TYR A 162 1.30 -12.92 14.98
N ALA A 163 0.68 -11.99 14.24
CA ALA A 163 0.04 -12.25 12.96
C ALA A 163 0.61 -11.33 11.86
N TYR A 164 0.69 -11.86 10.64
CA TYR A 164 1.24 -11.17 9.48
C TYR A 164 0.24 -11.19 8.33
N TYR A 165 0.09 -10.06 7.64
CA TYR A 165 -0.69 -9.93 6.42
C TYR A 165 0.15 -9.30 5.31
N LEU A 166 0.25 -10.00 4.17
CA LEU A 166 1.01 -9.55 2.99
C LEU A 166 0.14 -9.78 1.76
N ALA A 167 -0.30 -8.71 1.10
CA ALA A 167 -0.85 -8.82 -0.25
C ALA A 167 0.29 -9.09 -1.23
N VAL A 168 0.19 -10.16 -2.00
CA VAL A 168 1.24 -10.54 -2.95
C VAL A 168 1.16 -9.65 -4.17
N SER A 169 2.15 -8.78 -4.35
CA SER A 169 2.55 -8.31 -5.69
C SER A 169 3.78 -9.11 -6.13
N ALA A 170 4.00 -9.30 -7.44
CA ALA A 170 5.09 -10.13 -7.96
C ALA A 170 6.48 -9.82 -7.35
N HIS A 171 6.72 -8.57 -6.95
CA HIS A 171 7.95 -8.16 -6.23
C HIS A 171 8.03 -8.71 -4.80
N LEU A 172 6.93 -8.74 -4.04
CA LEU A 172 6.89 -9.23 -2.65
C LEU A 172 6.92 -10.76 -2.54
N PHE A 173 6.70 -11.49 -3.64
CA PHE A 173 6.77 -12.96 -3.65
C PHE A 173 8.16 -13.48 -3.24
N LYS A 174 9.24 -12.85 -3.72
CA LYS A 174 10.64 -13.15 -3.34
C LYS A 174 10.86 -13.02 -1.83
N TRP A 175 10.20 -12.03 -1.21
CA TRP A 175 10.31 -11.74 0.22
C TRP A 175 9.55 -12.73 1.09
N SER A 176 8.37 -13.16 0.63
CA SER A 176 7.55 -14.15 1.35
C SER A 176 8.30 -15.48 1.57
N ILE A 177 9.22 -15.82 0.67
CA ILE A 177 10.05 -17.03 0.74
C ILE A 177 11.21 -16.82 1.71
N SER A 178 11.90 -15.69 1.65
CA SER A 178 13.04 -15.39 2.54
C SER A 178 12.60 -15.27 4.01
N LEU A 179 11.51 -14.55 4.29
CA LEU A 179 10.98 -14.38 5.65
C LEU A 179 10.50 -15.70 6.27
N SER A 180 9.96 -16.62 5.47
CA SER A 180 9.53 -17.93 5.96
C SER A 180 10.67 -18.84 6.44
N ARG A 181 11.92 -18.55 6.07
CA ARG A 181 13.10 -19.32 6.48
C ARG A 181 13.78 -18.80 7.77
N GLY A 182 13.50 -17.56 8.17
CA GLY A 182 14.12 -16.93 9.36
C GLY A 182 13.17 -16.70 10.53
N LEU A 183 11.86 -16.85 10.35
CA LEU A 183 10.87 -16.60 11.40
C LEU A 183 10.53 -17.88 12.18
N PRO A 184 10.34 -17.80 13.51
CA PRO A 184 9.84 -18.93 14.31
C PRO A 184 8.46 -19.38 13.79
N PRO A 185 8.03 -20.63 14.03
CA PRO A 185 6.78 -21.16 13.48
C PRO A 185 5.58 -20.36 14.02
N ARG A 186 5.13 -19.36 13.26
CA ARG A 186 3.94 -18.55 13.54
C ARG A 186 3.10 -18.40 12.27
N ARG A 187 1.78 -18.25 12.44
CA ARG A 187 0.79 -18.31 11.36
C ARG A 187 0.93 -17.10 10.43
N VAL A 188 1.53 -17.31 9.26
CA VAL A 188 1.50 -16.33 8.15
C VAL A 188 0.21 -16.54 7.36
N LEU A 189 -0.68 -15.55 7.35
CA LEU A 189 -1.84 -15.55 6.47
C LEU A 189 -1.41 -14.98 5.12
N LYS A 190 -1.22 -15.86 4.13
CA LYS A 190 -1.05 -15.47 2.73
C LYS A 190 -2.42 -15.43 2.07
N VAL A 191 -2.82 -14.28 1.55
CA VAL A 191 -4.00 -14.16 0.69
C VAL A 191 -3.48 -13.87 -0.70
N SER A 192 -3.69 -14.85 -1.59
CA SER A 192 -3.44 -14.79 -3.03
C SER A 192 -4.43 -13.90 -3.73
#